data_AF-A0A9Q3L5I3-F1
#
_entry.id   AF-A0A9Q3L5I3-F1
#
_cell.length_a   1.000
_cell.length_b   1.000
_cell.length_c   1.000
_cell.angle_alpha   90.00
_cell.angle_beta   90.00
_cell.angle_gamma   90.00
#
_symmetry.space_group_name_H-M   'P 1'
#
loop_
_entity.id
_entity.type
_entity.pdbx_description
1 polymer ?
#
loop_
_entity_poly.entity_id
_entity_poly.type
_entity_poly.pdbx_seq_one_letter_code
_entity_poly.pdbx_strand_id
1 'polypeptide(L)'
;MLGTKLAFSTDYHPQTDGLAERMIQTMEEILRRFCAYGMEYKDHEDYTNDWVTLLPEVHLAYNTSQHSTTGKTPSLVEKGWNPLFPMDHLKENLLTISPTAKDFHDMWKKACDTAAKCIAEAKKYNKQRWEKTHMEPYFKEGDQVLVCTLNFNNLKGPKKMRNSFVGLFTIVTMIGENAVEVRLTEEFSRKHPVFPVSLAKP
;
A
#
# COMPACT_ATOMS: atom_id res chain seq x y z
N MET A 1 -34.78 -13.97 8.02
CA MET A 1 -33.70 -13.43 7.17
C MET A 1 -33.36 -12.04 7.67
N LEU A 2 -32.09 -11.74 7.96
CA LEU A 2 -31.62 -10.55 8.69
C LEU A 2 -31.87 -9.17 8.02
N GLY A 3 -32.74 -9.08 7.01
CA GLY A 3 -33.06 -7.80 6.33
C GLY A 3 -31.88 -7.17 5.58
N THR A 4 -30.78 -7.92 5.40
CA THR A 4 -29.55 -7.43 4.79
C THR A 4 -29.73 -7.20 3.30
N LYS A 5 -29.38 -5.99 2.84
CA LYS A 5 -29.37 -5.64 1.41
C LYS A 5 -27.95 -5.81 0.87
N LEU A 6 -27.80 -6.61 -0.18
CA LEU A 6 -26.53 -6.77 -0.88
C LEU A 6 -26.29 -5.57 -1.79
N ALA A 7 -25.14 -4.92 -1.63
CA ALA A 7 -24.64 -3.92 -2.57
C ALA A 7 -23.51 -4.57 -3.37
N PHE A 8 -23.74 -4.80 -4.66
CA PHE A 8 -22.74 -5.36 -5.56
C PHE A 8 -21.86 -4.23 -6.10
N SER A 9 -20.55 -4.43 -6.12
CA SER A 9 -19.63 -3.57 -6.86
C SER A 9 -19.87 -3.75 -8.37
N THR A 10 -19.72 -2.68 -9.15
CA THR A 10 -19.74 -2.75 -10.62
C THR A 10 -18.53 -3.55 -11.13
N ASP A 11 -18.76 -4.42 -12.12
CA ASP A 11 -17.69 -5.19 -12.77
C ASP A 11 -16.51 -4.29 -13.18
N TYR A 12 -15.29 -4.75 -12.90
CA TYR A 12 -14.02 -4.08 -13.23
C TYR A 12 -13.76 -2.71 -12.56
N HIS A 13 -14.40 -2.40 -11.43
CA HIS A 13 -14.06 -1.22 -10.62
C HIS A 13 -13.50 -1.59 -9.23
N PRO A 14 -12.21 -2.01 -9.14
CA PRO A 14 -11.56 -2.38 -7.87
C PRO A 14 -11.52 -1.21 -6.86
N GLN A 15 -11.72 0.03 -7.32
CA GLN A 15 -11.83 1.20 -6.46
C GLN A 15 -13.08 1.19 -5.56
N THR A 16 -14.16 0.51 -5.93
CA THR A 16 -15.38 0.41 -5.09
C THR A 16 -15.15 -0.43 -3.84
N ASP A 17 -14.27 -1.43 -3.91
CA ASP A 17 -13.89 -2.29 -2.78
C ASP A 17 -12.43 -2.03 -2.31
N GLY A 18 -11.89 -0.86 -2.65
CA GLY A 18 -10.48 -0.54 -2.43
C GLY A 18 -10.06 -0.54 -0.95
N LEU A 19 -11.01 -0.39 -0.02
CA LEU A 19 -10.75 -0.52 1.41
C LEU A 19 -10.45 -1.96 1.80
N ALA A 20 -11.26 -2.92 1.34
CA ALA A 20 -11.02 -4.33 1.60
C ALA A 20 -9.75 -4.80 0.88
N GLU A 21 -9.54 -4.40 -0.37
CA GLU A 21 -8.32 -4.74 -1.13
C GLU A 21 -7.05 -4.21 -0.43
N ARG A 22 -7.07 -2.98 0.07
CA ARG A 22 -5.94 -2.39 0.82
C ARG A 22 -5.68 -3.14 2.13
N MET A 23 -6.75 -3.53 2.83
CA MET A 23 -6.64 -4.33 4.05
C MET A 23 -6.02 -5.70 3.77
N ILE A 24 -6.53 -6.41 2.75
CA ILE A 24 -6.00 -7.71 2.31
C ILE A 24 -4.53 -7.59 1.94
N GLN A 25 -4.16 -6.59 1.13
CA GLN A 25 -2.76 -6.32 0.77
C GLN A 25 -1.86 -6.14 2.00
N THR A 26 -2.34 -5.42 3.02
CA THR A 26 -1.58 -5.19 4.25
C THR A 26 -1.39 -6.50 5.03
N MET A 27 -2.45 -7.32 5.15
CA MET A 27 -2.38 -8.61 5.82
C MET A 27 -1.44 -9.59 5.11
N GLU A 28 -1.51 -9.65 3.78
CA GLU A 28 -0.60 -10.47 2.97
C GLU A 28 0.86 -10.06 3.14
N GLU A 29 1.15 -8.75 3.20
CA GLU A 29 2.51 -8.26 3.41
C GLU A 29 3.06 -8.67 4.78
N ILE A 30 2.23 -8.59 5.83
CA ILE A 30 2.60 -9.05 7.18
C ILE A 30 2.86 -10.55 7.16
N LEU A 31 1.91 -11.34 6.65
CA LEU A 31 2.03 -12.80 6.58
C LEU A 31 3.26 -13.24 5.77
N ARG A 32 3.54 -12.59 4.64
CA ARG A 32 4.72 -12.92 3.81
C ARG A 32 6.02 -12.75 4.58
N ARG A 33 6.13 -11.72 5.42
CA ARG A 33 7.33 -11.51 6.26
C ARG A 33 7.45 -12.60 7.31
N PHE A 34 6.35 -13.01 7.94
CA PHE A 34 6.37 -14.09 8.91
C PHE A 34 6.56 -15.48 8.27
N CYS A 35 6.05 -15.76 7.07
CA CYS A 35 6.31 -17.04 6.40
C CYS A 35 7.75 -17.13 5.84
N ALA A 36 8.33 -16.00 5.43
CA ALA A 36 9.70 -15.95 4.91
C ALA A 36 10.78 -15.95 6.01
N TYR A 37 10.47 -15.45 7.20
CA TYR A 37 11.45 -15.24 8.28
C TYR A 37 11.02 -15.81 9.65
N GLY A 38 9.82 -16.38 9.76
CA GLY A 38 9.19 -16.83 11.01
C GLY A 38 9.47 -18.28 11.40
N MET A 39 8.91 -18.64 12.55
CA MET A 39 9.56 -19.43 13.60
C MET A 39 9.33 -20.95 13.50
N GLU A 40 10.41 -21.68 13.77
CA GLU A 40 10.54 -23.10 14.13
C GLU A 40 10.08 -24.19 13.15
N TYR A 41 9.06 -24.00 12.32
CA TYR A 41 8.59 -25.05 11.40
C TYR A 41 9.00 -24.74 9.96
N LYS A 42 10.15 -25.25 9.54
CA LYS A 42 10.55 -25.23 8.13
C LYS A 42 10.18 -26.55 7.49
N ASP A 43 9.47 -26.51 6.36
CA ASP A 43 9.34 -27.71 5.53
C ASP A 43 10.66 -28.03 4.82
N HIS A 44 10.66 -29.08 4.00
CA HIS A 44 11.83 -29.58 3.29
C HIS A 44 12.45 -28.57 2.28
N GLU A 45 11.80 -27.43 2.05
CA GLU A 45 12.20 -26.32 1.18
C GLU A 45 12.54 -25.02 1.96
N ASP A 46 12.80 -25.09 3.27
CA ASP A 46 13.18 -23.96 4.14
C ASP A 46 12.06 -22.91 4.43
N TYR A 47 10.79 -23.17 4.06
CA TYR A 47 9.66 -22.26 4.28
C TYR A 47 8.75 -22.67 5.45
N THR A 48 8.24 -21.67 6.19
CA THR A 48 7.20 -21.86 7.22
C THR A 48 5.82 -21.57 6.61
N ASN A 49 5.16 -22.63 6.14
CA ASN A 49 3.90 -22.53 5.40
C ASN A 49 2.63 -22.55 6.28
N ASP A 50 2.77 -22.56 7.61
CA ASP A 50 1.62 -22.51 8.54
C ASP A 50 1.15 -21.08 8.81
N TRP A 51 0.63 -20.43 7.77
CA TRP A 51 0.07 -19.09 7.88
C TRP A 51 -1.23 -19.06 8.70
N VAL A 52 -1.92 -20.19 8.85
CA VAL A 52 -3.20 -20.30 9.55
C VAL A 52 -3.01 -20.06 11.05
N THR A 53 -1.97 -20.62 11.66
CA THR A 53 -1.66 -20.38 13.07
C THR A 53 -1.21 -18.94 13.35
N LEU A 54 -0.68 -18.25 12.34
CA LEU A 54 -0.28 -16.84 12.42
C LEU A 54 -1.47 -15.86 12.29
N LEU A 55 -2.60 -16.29 11.73
CA LEU A 55 -3.75 -15.40 11.50
C LEU A 55 -4.24 -14.67 12.76
N PRO A 56 -4.39 -15.31 13.93
CA PRO A 56 -4.83 -14.61 15.15
C PRO A 56 -3.86 -13.50 15.56
N GLU A 57 -2.55 -13.75 15.42
CA GLU A 57 -1.49 -12.78 15.75
C GLU A 57 -1.49 -11.60 14.79
N VAL A 58 -1.57 -11.87 13.48
CA VAL A 58 -1.65 -10.83 12.44
C VAL A 58 -2.92 -10.00 12.60
N HIS A 59 -4.05 -10.62 12.90
CA HIS A 59 -5.31 -9.94 13.15
C HIS A 59 -5.22 -9.02 14.38
N LEU A 60 -4.61 -9.49 15.47
CA LEU A 60 -4.37 -8.68 16.67
C LEU A 60 -3.43 -7.50 16.37
N ALA A 61 -2.32 -7.74 15.67
CA ALA A 61 -1.36 -6.72 15.29
C ALA A 61 -1.99 -5.64 14.38
N TYR A 62 -2.79 -6.04 13.39
CA TYR A 62 -3.50 -5.12 12.52
C TYR A 62 -4.50 -4.26 13.29
N ASN A 63 -5.33 -4.88 14.14
CA ASN A 63 -6.37 -4.18 14.90
C ASN A 63 -5.86 -3.22 15.97
N THR A 64 -4.61 -3.40 16.41
CA THR A 64 -3.94 -2.56 17.41
C THR A 64 -2.95 -1.56 16.80
N SER A 65 -2.71 -1.65 15.49
CA SER A 65 -1.88 -0.70 14.76
C SER A 65 -2.68 0.53 14.34
N GLN A 66 -2.07 1.71 14.45
CA GLN A 66 -2.72 2.97 14.06
C GLN A 66 -2.82 3.04 12.53
N HIS A 67 -4.02 3.28 12.00
CA HIS A 67 -4.19 3.46 10.57
C HIS A 67 -3.94 4.91 10.17
N SER A 68 -3.21 5.14 9.07
CA SER A 68 -2.79 6.48 8.62
C SER A 68 -3.96 7.40 8.32
N THR A 69 -5.04 6.85 7.74
CA THR A 69 -6.24 7.62 7.35
C THR A 69 -7.05 8.11 8.55
N THR A 70 -7.22 7.28 9.58
CA THR A 70 -8.10 7.59 10.72
C THR A 70 -7.33 8.14 11.92
N GLY A 71 -6.01 7.97 11.95
CA GLY A 71 -5.18 8.26 13.12
C GLY A 71 -5.59 7.43 14.35
N LYS A 72 -6.36 6.36 14.17
CA LYS A 72 -6.86 5.49 15.24
C LYS A 72 -6.64 4.03 14.89
N THR A 73 -6.62 3.18 15.90
CA THR A 73 -6.56 1.73 15.73
C THR A 73 -7.94 1.20 15.32
N PRO A 74 -8.03 0.18 14.45
CA PRO A 74 -9.31 -0.42 14.09
C PRO A 74 -10.14 -0.86 15.29
N SER A 75 -9.51 -1.46 16.32
CA SER A 75 -10.27 -1.93 17.50
C SER A 75 -10.86 -0.79 18.32
N LEU A 76 -10.19 0.37 18.37
CA LEU A 76 -10.73 1.56 19.01
C LEU A 76 -11.93 2.13 18.25
N VAL A 77 -11.89 2.08 16.91
CA VAL A 77 -12.99 2.59 16.07
C VAL A 77 -14.20 1.65 16.09
N GLU A 78 -13.96 0.34 16.01
CA GLU A 78 -15.00 -0.68 15.94
C GLU A 78 -15.60 -0.98 17.33
N LYS A 79 -14.74 -1.20 18.33
CA LYS A 79 -15.13 -1.71 19.65
C LYS A 79 -15.09 -0.66 20.74
N GLY A 80 -14.42 0.49 20.50
CA GLY A 80 -14.27 1.56 21.48
C GLY A 80 -13.14 1.36 22.50
N TRP A 81 -12.37 0.28 22.40
CA TRP A 81 -11.24 -0.02 23.30
C TRP A 81 -10.15 -0.80 22.56
N ASN A 82 -8.91 -0.69 23.06
CA ASN A 82 -7.79 -1.51 22.61
C ASN A 82 -7.48 -2.61 23.63
N PRO A 83 -7.12 -3.83 23.19
CA PRO A 83 -6.63 -4.86 24.08
C PRO A 83 -5.35 -4.42 24.78
N LEU A 84 -5.22 -4.83 26.05
CA LEU A 84 -4.02 -4.59 26.84
C LEU A 84 -3.00 -5.69 26.55
N PHE A 85 -1.76 -5.28 26.33
CA PHE A 85 -0.62 -6.17 26.19
C PHE A 85 0.08 -6.36 27.55
N PRO A 86 0.86 -7.44 27.73
CA PRO A 86 1.66 -7.63 28.95
C PRO A 86 2.54 -6.42 29.31
N MET A 87 2.97 -5.66 28.30
CA MET A 87 3.74 -4.43 28.46
C MET A 87 2.97 -3.30 29.13
N ASP A 88 1.67 -3.20 28.91
CA ASP A 88 0.82 -2.16 29.52
C ASP A 88 0.67 -2.35 31.03
N HIS A 89 0.95 -3.56 31.52
CA HIS A 89 0.87 -3.93 32.93
C HIS A 89 2.20 -3.80 33.69
N LEU A 90 3.33 -3.65 32.97
CA LEU A 90 4.65 -3.47 33.57
C LEU A 90 4.84 -2.00 33.99
N LYS A 91 4.39 -1.66 35.20
CA LYS A 91 4.63 -0.34 35.80
C LYS A 91 6.05 -0.28 36.40
N GLU A 92 6.74 0.85 36.22
CA GLU A 92 8.09 1.09 36.74
C GLU A 92 8.19 0.96 38.28
N ASN A 93 7.05 1.09 38.99
CA ASN A 93 6.99 1.09 40.46
C ASN A 93 6.64 -0.28 41.08
N LEU A 94 6.74 -1.39 40.33
CA LEU A 94 6.49 -2.71 40.89
C LEU A 94 7.66 -3.16 41.77
N LEU A 95 7.41 -3.32 43.07
CA LEU A 95 8.40 -3.72 44.09
C LEU A 95 9.05 -5.09 43.82
N THR A 96 8.43 -5.94 43.01
CA THR A 96 8.96 -7.26 42.66
C THR A 96 8.51 -7.62 41.25
N ILE A 97 9.44 -7.56 40.29
CA ILE A 97 9.23 -8.00 38.92
C ILE A 97 9.94 -9.34 38.75
N SER A 98 9.24 -10.34 38.20
CA SER A 98 9.88 -11.62 37.85
C SER A 98 11.00 -11.38 36.83
N PRO A 99 12.18 -12.02 36.98
CA PRO A 99 13.29 -11.84 36.04
C PRO A 99 12.87 -12.09 34.58
N THR A 100 12.04 -13.11 34.33
CA THR A 100 11.50 -13.40 32.98
C THR A 100 10.67 -12.27 32.41
N ALA A 101 9.86 -11.59 33.24
CA ALA A 101 9.04 -10.47 32.79
C ALA A 101 9.91 -9.25 32.45
N LYS A 102 11.00 -9.04 33.19
CA LYS A 102 11.99 -8.01 32.89
C LYS A 102 12.75 -8.30 31.60
N ASP A 103 13.19 -9.54 31.40
CA ASP A 103 13.89 -9.94 30.18
C ASP A 103 13.00 -9.78 28.94
N PHE A 104 11.73 -10.16 29.03
CA PHE A 104 10.74 -9.95 27.97
C PHE A 104 10.53 -8.46 27.67
N HIS A 105 10.43 -7.62 28.71
CA HIS A 105 10.32 -6.17 28.56
C HIS A 105 11.52 -5.58 27.82
N ASP A 106 12.73 -5.95 28.23
CA ASP A 106 13.97 -5.46 27.64
C ASP A 106 14.13 -5.95 26.19
N MET A 107 13.77 -7.20 25.90
CA MET A 107 13.73 -7.75 24.54
C MET A 107 12.76 -6.97 23.67
N TRP A 108 11.53 -6.76 24.14
CA TRP A 108 10.50 -6.04 23.39
C TRP A 108 10.93 -4.60 23.10
N LYS A 109 11.45 -3.89 24.09
CA LYS A 109 11.95 -2.52 23.93
C LYS A 109 13.04 -2.43 22.87
N LYS A 110 14.03 -3.35 22.92
CA LYS A 110 15.07 -3.45 21.89
C LYS A 110 14.50 -3.71 20.51
N ALA A 111 13.50 -4.58 20.39
CA ALA A 111 12.84 -4.88 19.13
C ALA A 111 12.12 -3.65 18.56
N CYS A 112 11.35 -2.93 19.38
CA CYS A 112 10.69 -1.68 18.98
C CYS A 112 11.70 -0.61 18.54
N ASP A 113 12.77 -0.40 19.30
CA ASP A 113 13.81 0.58 18.98
C ASP A 113 14.51 0.23 17.65
N THR A 114 14.78 -1.06 17.43
CA THR A 114 15.38 -1.54 16.18
C THR A 114 14.44 -1.35 15.00
N ALA A 115 13.17 -1.72 15.14
CA ALA A 115 12.16 -1.52 14.12
C ALA A 115 12.00 -0.03 13.76
N ALA A 116 11.97 0.86 14.75
CA ALA A 116 11.91 2.31 14.54
C ALA A 116 13.11 2.83 13.75
N LYS A 117 14.33 2.35 14.07
CA LYS A 117 15.55 2.69 13.31
C LYS A 117 15.47 2.21 11.87
N CYS A 118 15.11 0.95 11.64
CA CYS A 118 14.99 0.40 10.28
C CYS A 118 13.96 1.15 9.45
N ILE A 119 12.81 1.53 10.03
CA ILE A 119 11.79 2.33 9.35
C ILE A 119 12.33 3.72 9.00
N ALA A 120 13.05 4.37 9.92
CA ALA A 120 13.65 5.68 9.68
C ALA A 120 14.71 5.65 8.58
N GLU A 121 15.57 4.63 8.58
CA GLU A 121 16.58 4.40 7.54
C GLU A 121 15.95 4.14 6.17
N ALA A 122 14.95 3.25 6.11
CA ALA A 122 14.20 2.97 4.88
C ALA A 122 13.52 4.24 4.33
N LYS A 123 12.91 5.05 5.21
CA LYS A 123 12.31 6.34 4.83
C LYS A 123 13.36 7.29 4.25
N LYS A 124 14.54 7.40 4.88
CA LYS A 124 15.64 8.23 4.40
C LYS A 124 16.16 7.75 3.05
N TYR A 125 16.37 6.45 2.89
CA TYR A 125 16.80 5.83 1.64
C TYR A 125 15.80 6.10 0.50
N ASN A 126 14.51 5.84 0.75
CA ASN A 126 13.45 6.07 -0.23
C ASN A 126 13.35 7.54 -0.64
N LYS A 127 13.46 8.47 0.32
CA LYS A 127 13.49 9.90 0.05
C LYS A 127 14.67 10.28 -0.85
N GLN A 128 15.89 9.86 -0.52
CA GLN A 128 17.08 10.15 -1.32
C GLN A 128 16.98 9.56 -2.73
N ARG A 129 16.44 8.35 -2.86
CA ARG A 129 16.22 7.72 -4.17
C ARG A 129 15.20 8.49 -4.99
N TRP A 130 14.08 8.88 -4.37
CA TRP A 130 13.07 9.70 -5.02
C TRP A 130 13.68 11.03 -5.47
N GLU A 131 14.35 11.78 -4.60
CA GLU A 131 14.99 13.06 -4.95
C GLU A 131 16.02 12.95 -6.10
N LYS A 132 16.76 11.83 -6.20
CA LYS A 132 17.73 11.61 -7.28
C LYS A 132 17.10 11.25 -8.62
N THR A 133 15.97 10.55 -8.61
CA THR A 133 15.34 10.00 -9.82
C THR A 133 14.11 10.78 -10.26
N HIS A 134 13.54 11.57 -9.36
CA HIS A 134 12.36 12.37 -9.63
C HIS A 134 12.77 13.58 -10.45
N MET A 135 12.33 13.58 -11.70
CA MET A 135 12.22 14.77 -12.51
C MET A 135 10.75 15.10 -12.61
N GLU A 136 10.36 16.30 -12.20
CA GLU A 136 9.03 16.81 -12.50
C GLU A 136 8.94 16.98 -14.02
N PRO A 137 8.02 16.28 -14.70
CA PRO A 137 7.78 16.51 -16.11
C PRO A 137 7.23 17.93 -16.26
N TYR A 138 8.04 18.83 -16.79
CA TYR A 138 7.60 20.18 -17.08
C TYR A 138 6.85 20.17 -18.41
N PHE A 139 5.52 20.25 -18.33
CA PHE A 139 4.64 20.35 -19.48
C PHE A 139 4.01 21.73 -19.54
N LYS A 140 3.96 22.33 -20.73
CA LYS A 140 3.22 23.56 -21.01
C LYS A 140 2.03 23.27 -21.89
N GLU A 141 1.01 24.12 -21.77
CA GLU A 141 -0.07 24.18 -22.75
C GLU A 141 0.52 24.44 -24.15
N GLY A 142 0.11 23.64 -25.12
CA GLY A 142 0.65 23.67 -26.47
C GLY A 142 1.81 22.71 -26.75
N ASP A 143 2.44 22.11 -25.73
CA ASP A 143 3.48 21.10 -25.95
C ASP A 143 2.88 19.84 -26.60
N GLN A 144 3.68 19.17 -27.43
CA GLN A 144 3.31 17.87 -27.98
C GLN A 144 3.85 16.76 -27.09
N VAL A 145 2.99 15.81 -26.73
CA VAL A 145 3.35 14.70 -25.86
C VAL A 145 2.88 13.36 -26.41
N LEU A 146 3.67 12.35 -26.08
CA LEU A 146 3.37 10.94 -26.26
C LEU A 146 2.58 10.42 -25.05
N VAL A 147 1.46 9.74 -25.28
CA VAL A 147 0.62 9.19 -24.20
C VAL A 147 0.82 7.67 -24.09
N CYS A 148 0.96 7.17 -22.86
CA CYS A 148 1.16 5.76 -22.59
C CYS A 148 -0.11 4.93 -22.87
N THR A 149 0.06 3.80 -23.57
CA THR A 149 -1.03 2.90 -23.94
C THR A 149 -1.45 1.92 -22.84
N LEU A 150 -0.84 1.99 -21.64
CA LEU A 150 -1.05 1.04 -20.55
C LEU A 150 -2.53 0.79 -20.26
N ASN A 151 -3.33 1.86 -20.24
CA ASN A 151 -4.76 1.84 -19.89
C ASN A 151 -5.69 1.78 -21.11
N PHE A 152 -5.14 1.60 -22.32
CA PHE A 152 -5.94 1.45 -23.53
C PHE A 152 -6.27 -0.03 -23.77
N ASN A 153 -7.48 -0.44 -23.37
CA ASN A 153 -7.92 -1.84 -23.47
C ASN A 153 -8.45 -2.22 -24.87
N ASN A 154 -8.80 -1.25 -25.71
CA ASN A 154 -9.46 -1.48 -27.01
C ASN A 154 -8.56 -1.12 -28.20
N LEU A 155 -7.25 -1.34 -28.08
CA LEU A 155 -6.34 -1.16 -29.22
C LEU A 155 -6.27 -2.44 -30.03
N LYS A 156 -6.16 -2.28 -31.36
CA LYS A 156 -5.97 -3.42 -32.27
C LYS A 156 -4.60 -4.07 -32.00
N GLY A 157 -4.59 -5.41 -32.00
CA GLY A 157 -3.38 -6.23 -31.92
C GLY A 157 -2.95 -6.61 -30.49
N PRO A 158 -1.99 -7.55 -30.37
CA PRO A 158 -1.53 -8.06 -29.09
C PRO A 158 -0.72 -7.01 -28.30
N LYS A 159 -0.98 -6.91 -26.98
CA LYS A 159 -0.33 -5.94 -26.06
C LYS A 159 1.20 -5.97 -26.10
N LYS A 160 1.80 -7.12 -26.42
CA LYS A 160 3.26 -7.30 -26.50
C LYS A 160 3.90 -6.71 -27.78
N MET A 161 3.12 -6.55 -28.86
CA MET A 161 3.63 -6.04 -30.15
C MET A 161 3.23 -4.59 -30.44
N ARG A 162 2.41 -3.96 -29.58
CA ARG A 162 2.00 -2.56 -29.75
C ARG A 162 2.99 -1.60 -29.11
N ASN A 163 3.05 -0.38 -29.63
CA ASN A 163 3.84 0.68 -29.03
C ASN A 163 3.32 1.02 -27.62
N SER A 164 4.26 1.15 -26.67
CA SER A 164 3.92 1.52 -25.29
C SER A 164 3.50 2.99 -25.16
N PHE A 165 3.84 3.81 -26.15
CA PHE A 165 3.48 5.22 -26.25
C PHE A 165 2.93 5.50 -27.65
N VAL A 166 1.91 6.35 -27.74
CA VAL A 166 1.23 6.69 -29.00
C VAL A 166 0.98 8.19 -29.12
N GLY A 167 0.88 8.61 -30.38
CA GLY A 167 0.51 9.96 -30.78
C GLY A 167 1.64 10.98 -30.69
N LEU A 168 1.27 12.20 -31.06
CA LEU A 168 1.91 13.45 -30.68
C LEU A 168 0.71 14.35 -30.40
N PHE A 169 0.18 14.25 -29.19
CA PHE A 169 -1.03 14.96 -28.82
C PHE A 169 -0.65 16.30 -28.21
N THR A 170 -1.33 17.35 -28.62
CA THR A 170 -1.12 18.68 -28.05
C THR A 170 -1.80 18.77 -26.70
N ILE A 171 -1.08 19.22 -25.69
CA ILE A 171 -1.66 19.56 -24.39
C ILE A 171 -2.58 20.77 -24.57
N VAL A 172 -3.84 20.61 -24.22
CA VAL A 172 -4.84 21.67 -24.25
C VAL A 172 -4.74 22.51 -22.99
N THR A 173 -4.73 21.86 -21.83
CA THR A 173 -4.67 22.48 -20.51
C THR A 173 -3.98 21.56 -19.51
N MET A 174 -3.41 22.17 -18.46
CA MET A 174 -2.94 21.45 -17.27
C MET A 174 -4.08 21.35 -16.26
N ILE A 175 -4.44 20.13 -15.83
CA ILE A 175 -5.45 19.90 -14.78
C ILE A 175 -4.71 19.71 -13.45
N GLY A 176 -4.54 20.83 -12.74
CA GLY A 176 -3.69 20.87 -11.55
C GLY A 176 -2.21 20.61 -11.90
N GLU A 177 -1.44 20.10 -10.93
CA GLU A 177 0.00 19.84 -11.10
C GLU A 177 0.29 18.44 -11.68
N ASN A 178 -0.65 17.50 -11.58
CA ASN A 178 -0.39 16.07 -11.81
C ASN A 178 -1.11 15.46 -13.03
N ALA A 179 -1.89 16.23 -13.78
CA ALA A 179 -2.59 15.72 -14.95
C ALA A 179 -2.57 16.71 -16.12
N VAL A 180 -2.54 16.15 -17.33
CA VAL A 180 -2.57 16.88 -18.60
C VAL A 180 -3.83 16.50 -19.36
N GLU A 181 -4.55 17.48 -19.88
CA GLU A 181 -5.60 17.26 -20.86
C GLU A 181 -4.99 17.36 -22.26
N VAL A 182 -5.11 16.30 -23.05
CA VAL A 182 -4.55 16.26 -24.40
C VAL A 182 -5.64 16.18 -25.45
N ARG A 183 -5.39 16.81 -26.59
CA ARG A 183 -6.27 16.72 -27.76
C ARG A 183 -6.04 15.39 -28.47
N LEU A 184 -6.86 14.39 -28.15
CA LEU A 184 -6.85 13.09 -28.80
C LEU A 184 -7.47 13.17 -30.20
N THR A 185 -6.77 12.67 -31.20
CA THR A 185 -7.21 12.60 -32.60
C THR A 185 -7.43 11.15 -33.04
N GLU A 186 -8.08 10.97 -34.20
CA GLU A 186 -8.23 9.68 -34.88
C GLU A 186 -8.91 8.58 -34.03
N GLU A 187 -8.31 7.40 -33.96
CA GLU A 187 -8.80 6.21 -33.25
C GLU A 187 -8.89 6.43 -31.72
N PHE A 188 -8.27 7.48 -31.20
CA PHE A 188 -8.22 7.80 -29.77
C PHE A 188 -9.25 8.83 -29.31
N SER A 189 -9.97 9.47 -30.24
CA SER A 189 -10.99 10.51 -29.95
C SER A 189 -12.10 10.07 -28.97
N ARG A 190 -12.38 8.77 -28.88
CA ARG A 190 -13.39 8.19 -27.97
C ARG A 190 -12.84 7.88 -26.57
N LYS A 191 -11.55 8.12 -26.31
CA LYS A 191 -10.93 7.89 -25.00
C LYS A 191 -11.00 9.15 -24.15
N HIS A 192 -10.94 8.98 -22.83
CA HIS A 192 -10.88 10.10 -21.92
C HIS A 192 -9.58 10.92 -22.16
N PRO A 193 -9.65 12.25 -22.35
CA PRO A 193 -8.52 13.06 -22.79
C PRO A 193 -7.55 13.44 -21.66
N VAL A 194 -7.89 13.15 -20.41
CA VAL A 194 -7.06 13.49 -19.25
C VAL A 194 -6.16 12.33 -18.86
N PHE A 195 -4.86 12.59 -18.76
CA PHE A 195 -3.85 11.62 -18.37
C PHE A 195 -2.96 12.16 -17.24
N PRO A 196 -2.54 11.33 -16.28
CA PRO A 196 -1.50 11.72 -15.33
C PRO A 196 -0.19 12.10 -16.04
N VAL A 197 0.54 13.08 -15.51
CA VAL A 197 1.85 13.50 -16.04
C VAL A 197 2.86 12.36 -16.14
N SER A 198 2.73 11.33 -15.29
CA SER A 198 3.58 10.12 -15.32
C SER A 198 3.33 9.21 -16.52
N LEU A 199 2.19 9.36 -17.20
CA LEU A 199 1.82 8.62 -18.40
C LEU A 199 2.01 9.43 -19.69
N ALA A 200 2.45 10.69 -19.57
CA ALA A 200 2.83 11.52 -20.69
C ALA A 200 4.37 11.59 -20.79
N LYS A 201 4.89 11.61 -22.02
CA LYS A 201 6.29 11.87 -22.30
C LYS A 201 6.42 13.05 -23.26
N PRO A 202 7.37 13.97 -23.04
CA PRO A 202 7.73 14.96 -24.04
C PRO A 202 8.33 14.29 -25.28
#